data_AF-A0A2G2GHB8-F1
#
_entry.id   AF-A0A2G2GHB8-F1
#
_cell.length_a   1.000
_cell.length_b   1.000
_cell.length_c   1.000
_cell.angle_alpha   90.00
_cell.angle_beta   90.00
_cell.angle_gamma   90.00
#
_symmetry.space_group_name_H-M   'P 1'
#
loop_
_entity.id
_entity.type
_entity.pdbx_description
1 polymer ?
#
loop_
_entity_poly.entity_id
_entity_poly.type
_entity_poly.pdbx_seq_one_letter_code
_entity_poly.pdbx_strand_id
1 'polypeptide(L)' 'LGMHTIQKRPMVVGDEIVIRPMMYIALSYDHRVVDGKGAVTFLVRVKECLEDPDRLLFDL' A
#
# COMPACT_ATOMS: atom_id res chain seq x y z
N LEU A 1 -2.03 -8.72 -8.82
CA LEU A 1 -2.34 -7.82 -7.70
C LEU A 1 -3.68 -8.27 -7.12
N GLY A 2 -3.74 -8.66 -5.85
CA GLY A 2 -4.99 -9.01 -5.17
C GLY A 2 -5.42 -7.88 -4.24
N MET A 3 -6.61 -7.31 -4.49
CA MET A 3 -7.24 -6.33 -3.60
C MET A 3 -8.20 -7.05 -2.67
N HIS A 4 -8.03 -6.86 -1.36
CA HIS A 4 -8.94 -7.40 -0.34
C HIS A 4 -10.02 -6.37 0.00
N THR A 5 -11.00 -6.78 0.80
CA THR A 5 -12.07 -5.88 1.24
C THR A 5 -11.54 -4.78 2.17
N ILE A 6 -12.16 -3.61 2.08
CA ILE A 6 -11.90 -2.49 2.99
C ILE A 6 -12.64 -2.79 4.30
N GLN A 7 -11.91 -2.81 5.41
CA GLN A 7 -12.45 -3.10 6.75
C GLN A 7 -11.95 -2.07 7.76
N LYS A 8 -12.78 -1.72 8.75
CA LYS A 8 -12.38 -0.83 9.84
C LYS A 8 -11.41 -1.54 10.77
N ARG A 9 -10.23 -0.96 11.00
CA ARG A 9 -9.19 -1.50 11.89
C ARG A 9 -8.62 -0.41 12.80
N PRO A 10 -8.25 -0.74 14.05
CA PRO A 10 -7.54 0.18 14.92
C PRO A 10 -6.10 0.35 14.42
N MET A 11 -5.67 1.59 14.23
CA MET A 11 -4.32 1.95 13.79
C MET A 11 -3.76 3.04 14.70
N VAL A 12 -2.46 3.00 14.95
CA VAL A 12 -1.76 4.06 15.67
C VAL A 12 -1.40 5.17 14.69
N VAL A 13 -1.82 6.41 14.98
CA VAL A 13 -1.48 7.60 14.21
C VAL A 13 -1.12 8.71 15.19
N GLY A 14 0.13 9.19 15.15
CA GLY A 14 0.59 10.24 16.07
C GLY A 14 0.43 9.88 17.55
N ASP A 15 0.77 8.64 17.92
CA ASP A 15 0.63 8.07 19.26
C ASP A 15 -0.79 7.86 19.80
N GLU A 16 -1.83 8.07 18.98
CA GLU A 16 -3.23 7.78 19.32
C GLU A 16 -3.78 6.58 18.54
N ILE A 17 -4.67 5.80 19.16
CA ILE A 17 -5.39 4.71 18.49
C ILE A 17 -6.65 5.27 17.83
N VAL A 18 -6.68 5.24 16.50
CA VAL A 18 -7.81 5.69 15.70
C VAL A 18 -8.34 4.57 14.81
N ILE A 19 -9.65 4.54 14.57
CA ILE A 19 -10.26 3.58 13.64
C ILE A 19 -10.09 4.11 12.23
N ARG A 20 -9.44 3.34 11.34
CA ARG A 20 -9.28 3.68 9.92
C ARG A 20 -9.84 2.59 9.00
N PRO A 21 -10.36 2.95 7.82
CA PRO A 21 -10.64 1.99 6.75
C PRO A 21 -9.31 1.48 6.19
N MET A 22 -9.05 0.19 6.37
CA MET A 22 -7.81 -0.46 5.94
C MET A 22 -8.09 -1.55 4.91
N MET A 23 -7.17 -1.72 3.96
CA MET A 23 -7.22 -2.75 2.93
C MET A 23 -5.86 -3.43 2.81
N TYR A 24 -5.86 -4.75 2.65
CA TYR A 24 -4.65 -5.49 2.30
C TYR A 24 -4.50 -5.62 0.79
N ILE A 25 -3.28 -5.36 0.32
CA ILE A 25 -2.88 -5.52 -1.08
C ILE A 25 -1.82 -6.62 -1.13
N ALA A 26 -2.02 -7.59 -2.00
CA ALA A 26 -1.05 -8.65 -2.26
C ALA A 26 -0.47 -8.52 -3.67
N LEU A 27 0.85 -8.67 -3.79
CA LEU A 27 1.55 -8.72 -5.06
C LEU A 27 2.21 -10.09 -5.24
N SER A 28 1.67 -10.87 -6.18
CA SER A 28 2.36 -12.04 -6.72
C SER A 28 3.19 -11.59 -7.92
N TYR A 29 4.47 -11.94 -7.93
CA TYR A 29 5.41 -11.60 -9.00
C TYR A 29 6.27 -12.81 -9.36
N ASP A 30 6.77 -12.83 -10.58
CA ASP A 30 7.70 -13.87 -11.04
C ASP A 30 9.12 -13.52 -10.59
N HIS A 31 9.62 -14.25 -9.59
CA HIS A 31 10.95 -14.08 -9.02
C HIS A 31 12.10 -14.32 -10.02
N ARG A 32 11.84 -14.95 -11.17
CA ARG A 32 12.85 -15.13 -12.22
C ARG A 32 13.11 -13.84 -13.00
N VAL A 33 12.14 -12.93 -12.98
CA VAL A 33 12.15 -11.69 -13.78
C VAL A 33 12.28 -10.46 -12.87
N VAL A 34 11.60 -10.46 -11.72
CA VAL A 34 11.54 -9.33 -10.80
C VAL A 34 12.15 -9.72 -9.47
N ASP A 35 13.17 -8.97 -9.05
CA ASP A 35 13.75 -9.12 -7.72
C ASP A 35 12.79 -8.62 -6.63
N GLY A 36 12.89 -9.21 -5.44
CA GLY A 36 12.03 -8.89 -4.31
C GLY A 36 12.11 -7.42 -3.90
N LYS A 37 13.27 -6.77 -4.05
CA LYS A 37 13.39 -5.32 -3.84
C LYS A 37 12.48 -4.54 -4.79
N GLY A 38 12.50 -4.87 -6.09
CA GLY A 38 11.68 -4.20 -7.10
C GLY A 38 10.18 -4.38 -6.84
N ALA A 39 9.78 -5.60 -6.48
CA ALA A 39 8.38 -5.90 -6.16
C ALA A 39 7.89 -5.17 -4.90
N VAL A 40 8.71 -5.12 -3.84
CA VAL A 40 8.36 -4.42 -2.60
C VAL A 40 8.30 -2.90 -2.83
N THR A 41 9.27 -2.31 -3.54
CA THR A 41 9.26 -0.88 -3.88
C THR A 41 8.02 -0.52 -4.68
N PHE A 42 7.63 -1.35 -5.66
CA PHE A 42 6.39 -1.14 -6.41
C PHE A 42 5.16 -1.16 -5.49
N LEU A 43 5.05 -2.16 -4.60
CA LEU A 43 3.91 -2.28 -3.69
C LEU A 43 3.81 -1.09 -2.72
N VAL A 44 4.96 -0.62 -2.19
CA VAL A 44 5.02 0.59 -1.35
C VAL A 44 4.59 1.82 -2.15
N ARG A 45 5.05 1.97 -3.40
CA ARG A 45 4.66 3.09 -4.24
C ARG A 45 3.15 3.13 -4.50
N VAL A 46 2.56 1.98 -4.79
CA VAL A 46 1.10 1.86 -4.97
C VAL A 46 0.37 2.20 -3.67
N LYS A 47 0.85 1.72 -2.52
CA LYS A 47 0.28 2.07 -1.20
C LYS A 47 0.30 3.59 -0.97
N GLU A 48 1.44 4.23 -1.20
CA GLU A 48 1.60 5.68 -1.02
C GLU A 48 0.68 6.49 -1.93
N CYS A 49 0.56 6.12 -3.21
CA CYS A 49 -0.31 6.80 -4.16
C CYS A 49 -1.80 6.64 -3.81
N LEU A 50 -2.19 5.54 -3.17
CA LEU A 50 -3.57 5.31 -2.71
C LEU A 50 -3.86 6.03 -1.39
N GLU A 51 -2.87 6.17 -0.51
CA GLU A 51 -3.01 6.91 0.75
C GLU A 51 -2.94 8.43 0.54
N ASP A 52 -2.21 8.90 -0.47
CA ASP A 52 -1.98 10.30 -0.82
C ASP A 52 -2.05 10.47 -2.36
N PRO A 53 -3.26 10.70 -2.91
CA PRO A 53 -3.46 10.78 -4.37
C PRO A 53 -2.80 11.99 -5.02
N ASP A 54 -2.43 13.01 -4.26
CA ASP A 54 -1.71 14.18 -4.80
C ASP A 54 -0.33 13.78 -5.34
N ARG A 55 0.25 12.69 -4.85
CA ARG A 55 1.49 12.12 -5.39
C ARG A 55 1.37 11.69 -6.85
N LEU A 56 0.19 11.27 -7.29
CA LEU A 56 -0.06 10.92 -8.69
C LEU A 56 -0.10 12.16 -9.59
N LEU A 57 -0.54 13.30 -9.05
CA LEU A 57 -0.62 14.56 -9.78
C LEU A 57 0.75 15.22 -9.95
N PHE A 58 1.64 15.08 -8.96
CA PHE A 58 2.94 15.74 -8.95
C PHE A 58 4.12 14.83 -9.34
N ASP A 59 3.87 13.55 -9.62
CA ASP A 59 4.89 12.53 -9.94
C ASP A 59 6.05 12.49 -8.92
N LEU A 60 5.73 12.78 -7.65
CA LEU A 60 6.63 12.87 -6.49
C LEU A 60 6.81 11.52 -5.81
#